data_AF-A0A0D3K0F0-F1
#
_entry.id   AF-A0A0D3K0F0-F1
#
_cell.length_a   1.000
_cell.length_b   1.000
_cell.length_c   1.000
_cell.angle_alpha   90.00
_cell.angle_beta   90.00
_cell.angle_gamma   90.00
#
_symmetry.space_group_name_H-M   'P 1'
#
loop_
_entity.id
_entity.type
_entity.pdbx_description
1 polymer ?
#
loop_
_entity_poly.entity_id
_entity_poly.type
_entity_poly.pdbx_seq_one_letter_code
_entity_poly.pdbx_strand_id
1 'polypeptide(L)' 'MDPYAVLELERGANAAQIRQAFRKAALRWHPDKFAARHGVGDAQREEAERRFRELNAAHGVLTDPVKKRHYDLGGGMRRD' A
#
# COMPACT_ATOMS: atom_id res chain seq x y z
N MET A 1 -7.40 -6.71 -4.60
CA MET A 1 -6.50 -5.95 -3.71
C MET A 1 -7.30 -4.82 -3.12
N ASP A 2 -7.31 -4.68 -1.79
CA ASP A 2 -7.91 -3.50 -1.14
C ASP A 2 -6.82 -2.45 -0.87
N PRO A 3 -6.83 -1.29 -1.56
CA PRO A 3 -5.85 -0.22 -1.36
C PRO A 3 -5.81 0.31 0.07
N TYR A 4 -6.95 0.35 0.76
CA TYR A 4 -7.00 0.83 2.14
C TYR A 4 -6.34 -0.19 3.06
N ALA A 5 -6.67 -1.49 2.94
CA ALA A 5 -6.04 -2.54 3.73
C ALA A 5 -4.52 -2.64 3.49
N VAL A 6 -4.06 -2.44 2.25
CA VAL A 6 -2.62 -2.45 1.90
C VAL A 6 -1.86 -1.29 2.57
N LEU A 7 -2.50 -0.13 2.73
CA LEU A 7 -1.95 0.99 3.48
C LEU A 7 -2.29 0.92 4.98
N GLU A 8 -2.91 -0.16 5.47
CA GLU A 8 -3.37 -0.30 6.86
C GLU A 8 -4.30 0.87 7.28
N LEU A 9 -5.18 1.29 6.38
CA LEU A 9 -6.14 2.38 6.57
C LEU A 9 -7.57 1.87 6.52
N GLU A 10 -8.46 2.63 7.13
CA GLU A 10 -9.90 2.45 6.94
C GLU A 10 -10.37 3.15 5.66
N ARG A 11 -11.46 2.61 5.09
CA ARG A 11 -12.12 3.23 3.94
C ARG A 11 -12.63 4.62 4.33
N GLY A 12 -12.41 5.59 3.46
CA GLY A 12 -12.73 6.99 3.74
C GLY A 12 -11.56 7.79 4.33
N ALA A 13 -10.39 7.17 4.53
CA ALA A 13 -9.18 7.88 4.89
C ALA A 13 -8.93 9.07 3.93
N ASN A 14 -8.56 10.21 4.52
CA ASN A 14 -8.30 11.43 3.77
C ASN A 14 -6.91 11.39 3.10
N ALA A 15 -6.67 12.32 2.19
CA ALA A 15 -5.43 12.36 1.43
C ALA A 15 -4.17 12.52 2.32
N ALA A 16 -4.27 13.16 3.49
CA ALA A 16 -3.14 13.29 4.42
C ALA A 16 -2.80 11.94 5.07
N GLN A 17 -3.82 11.19 5.52
CA GLN A 17 -3.69 9.85 6.08
C GLN A 17 -3.10 8.87 5.05
N ILE A 18 -3.62 8.89 3.81
CA ILE A 18 -3.10 8.07 2.70
C ILE A 18 -1.61 8.34 2.47
N ARG A 19 -1.22 9.61 2.36
CA ARG A 19 0.19 9.99 2.16
C ARG A 19 1.07 9.58 3.34
N GLN A 20 0.59 9.74 4.57
CA GLN A 20 1.35 9.40 5.77
C GLN A 20 1.56 7.88 5.88
N ALA A 21 0.51 7.09 5.68
CA ALA A 21 0.57 5.64 5.71
C ALA A 21 1.51 5.10 4.63
N PHE A 22 1.39 5.61 3.40
CA PHE A 22 2.28 5.23 2.31
C PHE A 22 3.74 5.53 2.64
N ARG A 23 4.07 6.73 3.14
CA ARG A 23 5.46 7.05 3.52
C ARG A 23 6.00 6.10 4.60
N LYS A 24 5.20 5.80 5.63
CA LYS A 24 5.59 4.89 6.72
C LYS A 24 5.84 3.47 6.19
N ALA A 25 4.95 2.96 5.35
CA ALA A 25 5.06 1.62 4.79
C ALA A 25 6.19 1.53 3.75
N ALA A 26 6.36 2.55 2.90
CA ALA A 26 7.44 2.64 1.94
C ALA A 26 8.81 2.60 2.63
N LEU A 27 8.99 3.33 3.74
CA LEU A 27 10.23 3.28 4.51
C LEU A 27 10.51 1.90 5.14
N ARG A 28 9.46 1.15 5.51
CA ARG A 28 9.58 -0.19 6.09
C ARG A 28 10.00 -1.23 5.05
N TRP A 29 9.43 -1.13 3.85
CA TRP A 29 9.53 -2.13 2.78
C TRP A 29 10.43 -1.70 1.60
N HIS A 30 11.09 -0.54 1.69
CA HIS A 30 11.97 -0.07 0.63
C HIS A 30 13.07 -1.11 0.36
N PRO A 31 13.30 -1.54 -0.89
CA PRO A 31 14.23 -2.61 -1.22
C PRO A 31 15.65 -2.32 -0.72
N ASP A 32 16.12 -1.08 -0.84
CA ASP A 32 17.43 -0.64 -0.30
C ASP A 32 17.58 -0.87 1.21
N LYS A 33 16.61 -0.38 2.02
CA LYS A 33 16.66 -0.52 3.48
C LYS A 33 16.40 -1.95 3.94
N PHE A 34 15.63 -2.71 3.18
CA PHE A 34 15.29 -4.08 3.51
C PHE A 34 16.46 -5.03 3.18
N ALA A 35 17.11 -4.84 2.02
CA ALA A 35 18.29 -5.60 1.61
C ALA A 35 19.50 -5.35 2.53
N ALA A 36 19.60 -4.17 3.13
CA ALA A 36 20.65 -3.85 4.10
C ALA A 36 20.49 -4.54 5.47
N ARG A 37 19.38 -5.24 5.75
CA ARG A 37 19.18 -5.93 7.03
C ARG A 37 19.92 -7.26 7.06
N HIS A 38 20.56 -7.54 8.19
CA HIS A 38 21.27 -8.80 8.39
C HIS A 38 20.31 -10.01 8.35
N GLY A 39 20.71 -11.09 7.68
CA GLY A 39 19.93 -12.33 7.60
C GLY A 39 18.73 -12.28 6.64
N VAL A 40 18.67 -11.28 5.76
CA VAL A 40 17.68 -11.23 4.68
C VAL A 40 18.15 -12.10 3.51
N GLY A 41 17.43 -13.20 3.27
CA GLY A 41 17.55 -14.05 2.10
C GLY A 41 16.62 -13.62 0.97
N ASP A 42 16.69 -14.32 -0.16
CA ASP A 42 15.99 -13.94 -1.40
C ASP A 42 14.47 -13.92 -1.24
N ALA A 43 13.89 -14.86 -0.51
CA ALA A 43 12.44 -14.90 -0.26
C ALA A 43 11.93 -13.64 0.47
N GLN A 44 12.70 -13.11 1.42
CA GLN A 44 12.32 -11.91 2.15
C GLN A 44 12.54 -10.64 1.30
N ARG A 45 13.53 -10.64 0.39
CA ARG A 45 13.69 -9.57 -0.62
C ARG A 45 12.50 -9.53 -1.57
N GLU A 46 12.08 -10.69 -2.07
CA GLU A 46 10.91 -10.81 -2.95
C GLU A 46 9.61 -10.37 -2.25
N GLU A 47 9.43 -10.73 -0.97
CA GLU A 47 8.34 -10.22 -0.15
C GLU A 47 8.36 -8.70 -0.07
N ALA A 48 9.51 -8.09 0.22
CA ALA A 48 9.64 -6.64 0.32
C ALA A 48 9.32 -5.95 -1.01
N GLU A 49 9.81 -6.47 -2.13
CA GLU A 49 9.49 -5.96 -3.46
C GLU A 49 8.01 -6.09 -3.80
N ARG A 50 7.39 -7.24 -3.48
CA ARG A 50 5.95 -7.44 -3.70
C ARG A 50 5.12 -6.46 -2.86
N ARG A 51 5.44 -6.31 -1.58
CA ARG A 51 4.81 -5.32 -0.68
C ARG A 51 5.01 -3.91 -1.21
N PHE A 52 6.21 -3.54 -1.65
CA PHE A 52 6.48 -2.21 -2.17
C PHE A 52 5.69 -1.93 -3.46
N ARG A 53 5.54 -2.90 -4.36
CA ARG A 53 4.67 -2.79 -5.54
C ARG A 53 3.20 -2.61 -5.16
N GLU A 54 2.70 -3.39 -4.20
CA GLU A 54 1.34 -3.24 -3.68
C GLU A 54 1.13 -1.85 -3.07
N LEU A 55 2.06 -1.35 -2.27
CA LEU A 55 1.98 0.00 -1.68
C LEU A 55 1.87 1.09 -2.75
N ASN A 56 2.68 1.00 -3.81
CA ASN A 56 2.63 1.96 -4.92
C ASN A 56 1.30 1.89 -5.68
N ALA A 57 0.81 0.68 -5.95
CA ALA A 57 -0.50 0.50 -6.60
C ALA A 57 -1.64 1.06 -5.74
N ALA A 58 -1.62 0.79 -4.43
CA ALA A 58 -2.63 1.27 -3.49
C ALA A 58 -2.63 2.80 -3.43
N HIS A 59 -1.44 3.39 -3.26
CA HIS A 59 -1.28 4.84 -3.22
C HIS A 59 -1.76 5.46 -4.54
N GLY A 60 -1.38 4.92 -5.69
CA GLY A 60 -1.81 5.42 -7.00
C GLY A 60 -3.33 5.41 -7.22
N VAL A 61 -4.04 4.40 -6.68
CA VAL A 61 -5.52 4.36 -6.71
C VAL A 61 -6.10 5.41 -5.76
N LEU A 62 -5.58 5.51 -4.54
CA LEU A 62 -6.14 6.37 -3.49
C LEU A 62 -5.78 7.85 -3.62
N THR A 63 -4.71 8.20 -4.33
CA THR A 63 -4.35 9.60 -4.59
C THR A 63 -5.01 10.18 -5.84
N ASP A 64 -5.44 9.34 -6.77
CA ASP A 64 -6.20 9.76 -7.94
C ASP A 64 -7.68 9.92 -7.55
N PRO A 65 -8.25 11.13 -7.58
CA PRO A 65 -9.63 11.35 -7.14
C PRO A 65 -10.65 10.55 -7.94
N VAL A 66 -10.40 10.32 -9.24
CA VAL A 66 -11.30 9.57 -10.12
C VAL A 66 -11.22 8.09 -9.76
N LYS A 67 -10.01 7.52 -9.67
CA LYS A 67 -9.83 6.10 -9.31
C LYS A 67 -10.30 5.80 -7.90
N LYS A 68 -10.00 6.67 -6.93
CA LYS A 68 -10.50 6.59 -5.55
C LYS A 68 -12.02 6.59 -5.54
N ARG A 69 -12.65 7.54 -6.25
CA ARG A 69 -14.11 7.61 -6.33
C ARG A 69 -14.70 6.36 -6.98
N HIS A 70 -14.11 5.83 -8.04
CA HIS A 70 -14.57 4.58 -8.66
C HIS A 70 -14.45 3.39 -7.70
N TYR A 71 -13.35 3.31 -6.95
CA TYR A 71 -13.14 2.27 -5.94
C TYR A 71 -14.10 2.40 -4.74
N ASP A 72 -14.42 3.63 -4.34
CA ASP A 72 -15.37 3.92 -3.26
C ASP A 72 -16.83 3.67 -3.70
N LEU A 73 -17.21 4.05 -4.93
CA LEU A 73 -18.56 3.89 -5.50
C LEU A 73 -18.87 2.46 -5.96
N GLY A 74 -17.88 1.74 -6.49
CA GLY A 74 -18.03 0.34 -6.91
C GLY A 74 -18.06 -0.66 -5.74
N GLY A 75 -17.87 -0.18 -4.51
CA GLY A 75 -17.80 -0.96 -3.29
C GLY A 75 -16.46 -1.69 -3.13
N GLY A 76 -15.88 -1.64 -1.93
CA GLY A 76 -15.16 -2.83 -1.46
C GLY A 76 -16.14 -3.98 -1.64
N MET A 77 -15.80 -4.95 -2.50
CA MET A 77 -16.75 -5.98 -2.89
C MET A 77 -17.27 -6.62 -1.61
N ARG A 78 -18.48 -6.20 -1.22
CA ARG A 78 -19.23 -6.78 -0.14
C ARG A 78 -19.33 -8.25 -0.51
N ARG A 79 -18.75 -9.09 0.32
CA ARG A 79 -19.26 -10.43 0.54
C ARG A 79 -19.52 -10.49 2.02
N ASP A 80 -20.78 -10.21 2.36
CA ASP A 80 -21.47 -10.88 3.45
C ASP A 80 -21.16 -12.38 3.47
#